data_AF-A0A2P9H1T2-F1
#
_entry.id   AF-A0A2P9H1T2-F1
#
_cell.length_a   1.000
_cell.length_b   1.000
_cell.length_c   1.000
_cell.angle_alpha   90.00
_cell.angle_beta   90.00
_cell.angle_gamma   90.00
#
_symmetry.space_group_name_H-M   'P 1'
#
loop_
_entity.id
_entity.type
_entity.pdbx_description
1 polymer ?
#
loop_
_entity_poly.entity_id
_entity_poly.type
_entity_poly.pdbx_seq_one_letter_code
_entity_poly.pdbx_strand_id
1 'polypeptide(L)' 'MKLLGREKNVLSVGGIDVLNKTPLLDIKPYIPKFDIIDSASQGWTAGKNWRPKPSGRE' A
#
# COMPACT_ATOMS: atom_id res chain seq x y z
N MET A 1 7.51 6.83 -3.41
CA MET A 1 6.11 7.15 -3.77
C MET A 1 5.35 7.68 -2.56
N LYS A 2 4.46 8.67 -2.73
CA LYS A 2 3.57 9.19 -1.67
C LYS A 2 2.15 9.36 -2.22
N LEU A 3 1.13 9.01 -1.41
CA LEU A 3 -0.27 9.34 -1.70
C LEU A 3 -0.49 10.84 -1.42
N LEU A 4 -0.92 11.58 -2.44
CA LEU A 4 -1.16 13.03 -2.36
C LEU A 4 -2.65 13.33 -2.16
N GLY A 5 -3.53 12.48 -2.68
CA GLY A 5 -4.98 12.65 -2.54
C GLY A 5 -5.76 11.45 -3.05
N ARG A 6 -7.03 11.35 -2.65
CA ARG A 6 -7.98 10.34 -3.10
C ARG A 6 -9.32 10.98 -3.47
N GLU A 7 -9.79 10.67 -4.66
CA GLU A 7 -11.12 11.04 -5.16
C GLU A 7 -11.83 9.79 -5.67
N LYS A 8 -12.77 9.26 -4.87
CA LYS A 8 -13.45 7.98 -5.15
C LYS A 8 -12.42 6.86 -5.44
N ASN A 9 -12.33 6.41 -6.69
CA ASN A 9 -11.45 5.36 -7.18
C ASN A 9 -10.18 5.89 -7.89
N VAL A 10 -9.93 7.20 -7.82
CA VAL A 10 -8.73 7.85 -8.36
C VAL A 10 -7.78 8.22 -7.23
N LEU A 11 -6.51 7.83 -7.36
CA LEU A 11 -5.43 8.17 -6.43
C LEU A 11 -4.42 9.08 -7.13
N SER A 12 -4.21 10.27 -6.57
CA SER A 12 -3.12 11.16 -6.99
C SER A 12 -1.88 10.78 -6.20
N VAL A 13 -0.82 10.36 -6.90
CA VAL A 13 0.43 9.88 -6.28
C VAL A 13 1.63 10.67 -6.82
N GLY A 14 2.65 10.83 -5.98
CA GLY A 14 3.90 11.50 -6.34
C GLY A 14 5.11 10.58 -6.21
N GLY A 15 6.15 10.84 -7.03
CA GLY A 15 7.41 10.09 -7.01
C GLY A 15 7.24 8.65 -7.49
N ILE A 16 6.56 8.47 -8.62
CA ILE A 16 6.44 7.22 -9.36
C ILE A 16 7.14 7.37 -10.71
N ASP A 17 7.84 6.33 -11.14
CA ASP A 17 8.55 6.28 -12.41
C ASP A 17 7.96 5.13 -13.26
N VAL A 18 6.84 5.42 -13.92
CA VAL A 18 6.10 4.48 -14.76
C VAL A 18 5.54 5.21 -15.99
N LEU A 19 5.37 4.48 -17.09
CA LEU A 19 4.77 5.04 -18.30
C LEU A 19 3.27 5.27 -18.11
N ASN A 20 2.74 6.22 -18.89
CA ASN A 20 1.31 6.45 -18.93
C ASN A 20 0.57 5.18 -19.37
N LYS A 21 -0.55 4.86 -18.71
CA LYS A 21 -1.39 3.68 -18.94
C LYS A 21 -0.75 2.32 -18.61
N THR A 22 0.38 2.27 -17.91
CA THR A 22 0.88 1.00 -17.35
C THR A 22 -0.19 0.36 -16.46
N PRO A 23 -0.60 -0.91 -16.69
CA PRO A 23 -1.62 -1.58 -15.88
C PRO A 23 -1.20 -1.72 -14.42
N LEU A 24 -2.14 -1.44 -13.51
CA LEU A 24 -1.96 -1.61 -12.08
C LEU A 24 -2.40 -3.02 -11.65
N LEU A 25 -1.53 -3.73 -10.95
CA LEU A 25 -1.83 -5.10 -10.47
C LEU A 25 -2.42 -5.12 -9.06
N ASP A 26 -1.85 -4.33 -8.15
CA ASP A 26 -2.23 -4.36 -6.74
C ASP A 26 -1.85 -3.06 -6.01
N ILE A 27 -2.52 -2.78 -4.89
CA ILE A 27 -2.24 -1.64 -4.01
C ILE A 27 -2.16 -2.15 -2.57
N LYS A 28 -1.04 -1.86 -1.90
CA LYS A 28 -0.83 -2.18 -0.49
C LYS A 28 -0.49 -0.91 0.30
N PRO A 29 -0.86 -0.82 1.60
CA PRO A 29 -0.35 0.26 2.44
C PRO A 29 1.11 -0.04 2.77
N TYR A 30 1.93 1.01 2.95
CA TYR A 30 3.21 0.83 3.62
C TYR A 30 2.94 0.58 5.10
N ILE A 31 3.41 -0.53 5.64
CA ILE A 31 3.23 -0.94 7.02
C ILE A 31 4.60 -0.82 7.71
N PRO A 32 4.81 0.15 8.62
CA PRO A 32 6.09 0.35 9.32
C PRO A 32 6.70 -0.90 9.97
N LYS A 33 5.88 -1.88 10.35
CA LYS A 33 6.36 -3.14 10.91
C LYS A 33 7.08 -4.04 9.89
N PHE A 34 6.75 -3.90 8.61
CA PHE A 34 7.21 -4.78 7.52
C PHE A 34 7.98 -4.04 6.43
N ASP A 35 7.84 -2.72 6.36
CA ASP A 35 8.48 -1.86 5.39
C ASP A 35 9.43 -0.87 6.09
N ILE A 36 10.42 -0.35 5.35
CA ILE A 36 11.51 0.51 5.88
C ILE A 36 11.05 1.94 6.22
N ILE A 37 9.82 2.32 5.87
CA ILE A 37 9.32 3.69 6.07
C ILE A 37 8.59 3.80 7.41
N ASP A 38 9.35 4.05 8.47
CA ASP A 38 8.84 4.13 9.85
C ASP A 38 7.73 5.17 10.06
N SER A 39 7.76 6.27 9.29
CA SER A 39 6.77 7.35 9.37
C SER A 39 5.49 7.08 8.58
N ALA A 40 5.39 5.94 7.90
CA ALA A 40 4.20 5.60 7.12
C ALA A 40 2.99 5.33 8.02
N SER A 41 1.80 5.66 7.52
CA SER A 41 0.55 5.24 8.16
C SER A 41 0.28 3.78 7.86
N GLN A 42 -0.17 3.01 8.86
CA GLN A 42 -0.65 1.63 8.66
C GLN A 42 -1.89 1.53 7.77
N GLY A 43 -2.49 2.67 7.36
CA GLY A 43 -3.61 2.70 6.44
C GLY A 43 -4.78 1.84 6.93
N TRP A 44 -5.34 1.02 6.04
CA TRP A 44 -6.48 0.15 6.36
C TRP A 44 -6.13 -1.08 7.22
N THR A 45 -4.85 -1.32 7.52
CA THR A 45 -4.44 -2.37 8.45
C THR A 45 -4.31 -1.88 9.88
N ALA A 46 -4.48 -0.58 10.14
CA ALA A 46 -4.50 -0.02 11.48
C ALA A 46 -5.54 -0.73 12.36
N GLY A 47 -5.13 -1.13 13.58
CA GLY A 47 -6.00 -1.82 14.54
C GLY A 47 -6.39 -3.26 14.18
N LYS A 48 -5.80 -3.85 13.14
CA LYS A 48 -6.04 -5.26 12.81
C LYS A 48 -5.12 -6.16 13.64
N ASN A 49 -5.69 -7.18 14.26
CA ASN A 49 -4.93 -8.22 14.93
C ASN A 49 -4.15 -9.06 13.91
N TRP A 50 -2.96 -9.50 14.31
CA TRP A 50 -2.16 -10.42 13.53
C TRP A 50 -2.93 -11.72 13.26
N ARG A 51 -2.85 -12.20 12.02
CA ARG A 51 -3.39 -13.50 11.63
C ARG A 51 -2.25 -14.35 11.10
N PRO A 52 -2.09 -15.60 11.56
CA PRO A 52 -1.11 -16.50 10.98
C PRO A 52 -1.43 -16.77 9.50
N LYS A 53 -0.37 -16.95 8.71
CA LYS A 53 -0.50 -17.32 7.29
C LYS A 53 -1.26 -18.65 7.20
N PRO A 54 -2.31 -18.78 6.36
CA PRO A 54 -2.98 -20.05 6.15
C PRO A 54 -1.99 -21.12 5.67
N SER A 55 -2.18 -22.36 6.13
CA SER A 55 -1.39 -23.50 5.65
C SER A 55 -1.57 -23.70 4.14
N GLY A 56 -0.51 -24.13 3.45
CA GLY A 56 -0.55 -24.45 2.02
C GLY A 56 -0.57 -23.25 1.07
N ARG A 57 -0.19 -22.05 1.53
CA ARG A 57 0.09 -20.91 0.64
C ARG A 57 1.55 -20.48 0.78
N GLU A 58 2.30 -20.53 -0.32
CA GLU A 58 3.56 -19.78 -0.48
C GLU A 58 3.29 -18.29 -0.69
#